data_AF-A0A7S3I1H8-F1
#
_entry.id   AF-A0A7S3I1H8-F1
#
_cell.length_a   1.000
_cell.length_b   1.000
_cell.length_c   1.000
_cell.angle_alpha   90.00
_cell.angle_beta   90.00
_cell.angle_gamma   90.00
#
_symmetry.space_group_name_H-M   'P 1'
#
loop_
_entity.id
_entity.type
_entity.pdbx_description
1 polymer ?
#
loop_
_entity_poly.entity_id
_entity_poly.type
_entity_poly.pdbx_seq_one_letter_code
_entity_poly.pdbx_strand_id
1 'polypeptide(L)'
;ERFMEAEANIVANNASNSTWELGHNHMSDFTDAEYRRMLGYKAPVEFSMATEVDEEMPEESLASSINWVNKGAVTPVKDQGSCGSCWAFSSTGGLEGAHFVKSGKLVSLSEQQLVDCSTSGNYGCNGGWQ
;
A
#
# COMPACT_ATOMS: atom_id res chain seq x y z
N GLU A 1 24.84 15.26 0.41
CA GLU A 1 24.68 15.29 -1.07
C GLU A 1 23.25 14.94 -1.46
N ARG A 2 22.77 13.71 -1.21
CA ARG A 2 21.40 13.26 -1.52
C ARG A 2 20.25 14.15 -1.02
N PHE A 3 20.34 14.64 0.22
CA PHE A 3 19.35 15.59 0.75
C PHE A 3 19.20 16.86 -0.13
N MET A 4 20.32 17.36 -0.67
CA MET A 4 20.31 18.52 -1.56
C MET A 4 19.75 18.19 -2.94
N GLU A 5 19.96 16.96 -3.42
CA GLU A 5 19.34 16.48 -4.66
C GLU A 5 17.81 16.38 -4.49
N ALA A 6 17.34 15.88 -3.35
CA ALA A 6 15.92 15.85 -3.02
C ALA A 6 15.32 17.27 -2.97
N GLU A 7 16.00 18.22 -2.31
CA GLU A 7 15.59 19.64 -2.26
C GLU A 7 15.48 20.24 -3.67
N ALA A 8 16.48 20.01 -4.54
CA ALA A 8 16.47 20.50 -5.91
C ALA A 8 15.27 19.94 -6.70
N ASN A 9 14.94 18.65 -6.53
CA ASN A 9 13.78 18.02 -7.15
C ASN A 9 12.45 18.57 -6.61
N ILE A 10 12.36 18.82 -5.29
CA ILE A 10 11.19 19.42 -4.64
C ILE A 10 10.91 20.80 -5.24
N VAL A 11 11.92 21.67 -5.26
CA VAL A 11 11.80 23.04 -5.80
C VAL A 11 11.39 23.01 -7.28
N ALA A 12 12.02 22.14 -8.08
CA ALA A 12 11.72 22.03 -9.50
C ALA A 12 10.28 21.56 -9.76
N ASN A 13 9.79 20.55 -9.03
CA ASN A 13 8.41 20.08 -9.18
C ASN A 13 7.39 21.15 -8.75
N ASN A 14 7.61 21.78 -7.60
CA ASN A 14 6.65 22.72 -7.03
C ASN A 14 6.60 24.07 -7.78
N ALA A 15 7.62 24.38 -8.58
CA ALA A 15 7.61 25.52 -9.50
C ALA A 15 6.93 25.20 -10.85
N SER A 16 6.54 23.95 -11.10
CA SER A 16 5.84 23.53 -12.32
C SER A 16 4.32 23.61 -12.17
N ASN A 17 3.57 23.50 -13.26
CA ASN A 17 2.09 23.42 -13.24
C ASN A 17 1.58 22.01 -12.85
N SER A 18 2.24 21.37 -11.89
CA SER A 18 1.85 20.05 -11.40
C SER A 18 0.55 20.10 -10.59
N THR A 19 -0.23 19.03 -10.61
CA THR A 19 -1.43 18.86 -9.76
C THR A 19 -1.09 18.31 -8.37
N TRP A 20 0.20 18.10 -8.09
CA TRP A 20 0.71 17.56 -6.84
C TRP A 20 2.02 18.25 -6.44
N GLU A 21 2.28 18.29 -5.15
CA GLU A 21 3.45 18.92 -4.55
C GLU A 21 4.36 17.87 -3.91
N LEU A 22 5.66 18.17 -3.90
CA LEU A 22 6.67 17.44 -3.14
C LEU A 22 7.00 18.20 -1.86
N GLY A 23 7.45 17.44 -0.86
CA GLY A 23 8.02 17.99 0.36
C GLY A 23 9.03 17.01 0.93
N HIS A 24 9.93 17.53 1.76
CA HIS A 24 10.85 16.68 2.50
C HIS A 24 10.10 15.73 3.43
N ASN A 25 10.53 14.48 3.42
CA ASN A 25 10.07 13.43 4.33
C ASN A 25 11.26 12.58 4.80
N HIS A 26 10.98 11.53 5.58
CA HIS A 26 12.00 10.65 6.15
C HIS A 26 12.90 9.92 5.13
N MET A 27 12.57 9.95 3.83
CA MET A 27 13.35 9.33 2.75
C MET A 27 14.27 10.31 2.03
N SER A 28 14.32 11.58 2.44
CA SER A 28 15.01 12.66 1.69
C SER A 28 16.53 12.48 1.62
N ASP A 29 17.12 11.70 2.53
CA ASP A 29 18.55 11.41 2.57
C ASP A 29 18.89 9.95 2.24
N PHE A 30 17.89 9.14 1.86
CA PHE A 30 18.07 7.71 1.64
C PHE A 30 18.96 7.42 0.43
N THR A 31 19.80 6.41 0.60
CA THR A 31 20.48 5.74 -0.50
C THR A 31 19.48 4.96 -1.37
N ASP A 32 19.84 4.69 -2.62
CA ASP A 32 19.02 3.85 -3.50
C ASP A 32 18.82 2.45 -2.90
N ALA A 33 19.81 1.94 -2.17
CA ALA A 33 19.74 0.65 -1.52
C ALA A 33 18.75 0.66 -0.34
N GLU A 34 18.76 1.70 0.49
CA GLU A 34 17.79 1.88 1.57
C GLU A 34 16.37 2.03 1.03
N TYR A 35 16.19 2.86 -0.01
CA TYR A 35 14.90 3.03 -0.66
C TYR A 35 14.37 1.72 -1.26
N ARG A 36 15.20 1.00 -2.03
CA ARG A 36 14.82 -0.27 -2.67
C ARG A 36 14.47 -1.36 -1.67
N ARG A 37 15.05 -1.35 -0.47
CA ARG A 37 14.77 -2.34 0.58
C ARG A 37 13.31 -2.31 1.05
N MET A 38 12.64 -1.16 0.93
CA MET A 38 11.24 -1.00 1.31
C MET A 38 10.27 -1.39 0.17
N LEU A 39 10.76 -1.54 -1.06
CA LEU A 39 9.96 -1.86 -2.24
C LEU A 39 9.76 -3.38 -2.36
N GLY A 40 8.73 -3.88 -1.68
CA GLY A 40 8.48 -5.32 -1.49
C GLY A 40 7.59 -6.01 -2.53
N TYR A 41 7.02 -5.32 -3.51
CA TYR A 41 6.12 -6.00 -4.44
C TYR A 41 6.88 -6.99 -5.34
N LYS A 42 6.38 -8.24 -5.43
CA LYS A 42 6.94 -9.30 -6.28
C LYS A 42 5.85 -10.04 -7.04
N ALA A 43 5.56 -9.57 -8.25
CA ALA A 43 4.57 -10.19 -9.13
C ALA A 43 4.78 -11.72 -9.28
N PRO A 44 3.69 -12.52 -9.30
CA PRO A 44 3.77 -13.94 -9.59
C PRO A 44 4.22 -14.18 -11.04
N VAL A 45 4.91 -15.31 -11.27
CA VAL A 45 5.41 -15.70 -12.59
C VAL A 45 4.27 -16.02 -13.55
N GLU A 46 3.19 -16.63 -13.04
CA GLU A 46 1.94 -16.83 -13.77
C GLU A 46 0.86 -15.94 -13.14
N PHE A 47 0.62 -14.80 -13.78
CA PHE A 47 -0.56 -14.00 -13.48
C PHE A 47 -1.76 -14.65 -14.18
N SER A 48 -2.35 -15.66 -13.55
CA SER A 48 -3.73 -16.01 -13.85
C SER A 48 -4.55 -14.79 -13.44
N MET A 49 -4.99 -13.96 -14.40
CA MET A 49 -6.11 -13.06 -14.13
C MET A 49 -7.19 -13.90 -13.45
N ALA A 50 -7.80 -13.33 -12.41
CA ALA A 50 -8.92 -13.94 -11.72
C ALA A 50 -9.88 -14.54 -12.75
N THR A 51 -10.32 -15.78 -12.50
CA THR A 51 -11.49 -16.38 -13.16
C THR A 51 -12.49 -15.29 -13.47
N GLU A 52 -12.96 -15.22 -14.72
CA GLU A 52 -14.03 -14.31 -15.12
C GLU A 52 -15.14 -14.39 -14.07
N VAL A 53 -15.25 -13.36 -13.25
CA VAL A 53 -16.32 -13.25 -12.27
C VAL A 53 -17.51 -12.81 -13.10
N ASP A 54 -18.30 -13.79 -13.54
CA ASP A 54 -19.56 -13.61 -14.27
C ASP A 54 -20.67 -13.13 -13.31
N GLU A 55 -20.35 -12.15 -12.47
CA GLU A 55 -21.35 -11.42 -11.70
C GLU A 55 -21.52 -10.06 -12.40
N GLU A 56 -22.65 -9.90 -13.11
CA GLU A 56 -23.13 -8.58 -13.51
C GLU A 56 -23.21 -7.71 -12.25
N MET A 57 -22.26 -6.78 -12.10
CA MET A 57 -22.37 -5.75 -11.08
C MET A 57 -23.65 -4.97 -11.36
N PRO A 58 -24.64 -4.97 -10.46
CA PRO A 58 -25.85 -4.20 -10.69
C PRO A 58 -25.48 -2.74 -10.91
N GLU A 59 -25.96 -2.12 -11.98
CA GLU A 59 -25.85 -0.66 -12.21
C GLU A 59 -26.68 0.15 -11.19
N GLU A 60 -27.02 -0.43 -10.04
CA GLU A 60 -27.62 0.29 -8.93
C GLU A 60 -26.71 1.46 -8.53
N SER A 61 -27.34 2.60 -8.30
CA SER A 61 -26.73 3.93 -8.17
C SER A 61 -25.46 3.93 -7.30
N LEU A 62 -24.31 3.78 -7.93
CA LEU A 62 -23.02 3.95 -7.27
C LEU A 62 -22.93 5.39 -6.77
N ALA A 63 -22.38 5.55 -5.56
CA ALA A 63 -22.15 6.88 -5.02
C ALA A 63 -21.16 7.64 -5.91
N SER A 64 -21.41 8.93 -6.14
CA SER A 64 -20.49 9.80 -6.90
C SER A 64 -19.12 9.96 -6.24
N SER A 65 -19.03 9.68 -4.93
CA SER A 65 -17.77 9.58 -4.19
C SER A 65 -17.93 8.68 -2.98
N ILE A 66 -16.84 8.03 -2.56
CA ILE A 66 -16.79 7.22 -1.35
C ILE A 66 -15.47 7.47 -0.61
N ASN A 67 -15.56 7.62 0.71
CA ASN A 67 -14.40 7.67 1.59
C ASN A 67 -14.63 6.71 2.76
N TRP A 68 -13.90 5.58 2.75
CA TRP A 68 -14.00 4.54 3.77
C TRP A 68 -13.43 4.95 5.12
N VAL A 69 -12.51 5.93 5.17
CA VAL A 69 -12.00 6.51 6.42
C VAL A 69 -13.14 7.19 7.17
N ASN A 70 -13.91 8.05 6.47
CA ASN A 70 -15.07 8.74 7.06
C ASN A 70 -16.19 7.77 7.46
N LYS A 71 -16.23 6.58 6.85
CA LYS A 71 -17.17 5.50 7.20
C LYS A 71 -16.67 4.62 8.36
N GLY A 72 -15.45 4.84 8.86
CA GLY A 72 -14.87 4.09 9.98
C GLY A 72 -14.26 2.75 9.61
N ALA A 73 -14.06 2.47 8.32
CA ALA A 73 -13.61 1.16 7.81
C ALA A 73 -12.08 1.07 7.58
N VAL A 74 -11.31 2.03 8.09
CA VAL A 74 -9.86 2.12 7.84
C VAL A 74 -9.15 2.34 9.17
N THR A 75 -8.16 1.51 9.48
CA THR A 75 -7.32 1.67 10.68
C THR A 75 -6.40 2.89 10.55
N PRO A 76 -5.78 3.35 11.65
CA PRO A 76 -4.70 4.34 11.56
C PRO A 76 -3.58 3.90 10.61
N VAL A 77 -2.90 4.87 10.01
CA VAL A 77 -1.72 4.64 9.17
C VAL A 77 -0.64 3.94 10.00
N LYS A 78 -0.05 2.89 9.44
CA LYS A 78 1.01 2.08 10.04
C LYS A 78 2.34 2.31 9.30
N ASP A 79 3.44 1.77 9.84
CA ASP A 79 4.79 1.89 9.27
C ASP A 79 5.44 0.51 9.06
N GLN A 80 5.86 0.21 7.83
CA GLN A 80 6.57 -1.03 7.48
C GLN A 80 8.06 -1.00 7.85
N GLY A 81 8.59 0.16 8.20
CA GLY A 81 10.01 0.38 8.44
C GLY A 81 10.87 0.02 7.23
N SER A 82 12.04 -0.57 7.50
CA SER A 82 13.02 -0.95 6.47
C SER A 82 12.78 -2.34 5.86
N CYS A 83 11.58 -2.89 6.01
CA CYS A 83 11.18 -4.21 5.51
C CYS A 83 10.38 -4.05 4.21
N GLY A 84 10.64 -4.89 3.20
CA GLY A 84 9.83 -4.97 1.98
C GLY A 84 8.51 -5.70 2.20
N SER A 85 7.75 -5.32 3.23
CA SER A 85 6.49 -5.94 3.65
C SER A 85 5.25 -5.16 3.24
N CYS A 86 5.35 -4.18 2.35
CA CYS A 86 4.20 -3.41 1.86
C CYS A 86 3.04 -4.31 1.36
N TRP A 87 3.36 -5.48 0.80
CA TRP A 87 2.38 -6.49 0.40
C TRP A 87 1.51 -6.92 1.60
N ALA A 88 2.11 -7.23 2.76
CA ALA A 88 1.37 -7.64 3.95
C ALA A 88 0.46 -6.53 4.49
N PHE A 89 0.92 -5.27 4.46
CA PHE A 89 0.14 -4.11 4.88
C PHE A 89 -1.04 -3.84 3.93
N SER A 90 -0.85 -4.05 2.63
CA SER A 90 -1.92 -3.97 1.64
C SER A 90 -2.98 -5.04 1.90
N SER A 91 -2.55 -6.29 2.14
CA SER A 91 -3.46 -7.40 2.39
C SER A 91 -4.24 -7.23 3.70
N THR A 92 -3.59 -6.84 4.81
CA THR A 92 -4.27 -6.60 6.09
C THR A 92 -5.22 -5.42 5.98
N GLY A 93 -4.82 -4.29 5.40
CA GLY A 93 -5.68 -3.11 5.25
C GLY A 93 -6.96 -3.40 4.45
N GLY A 94 -6.85 -4.15 3.36
CA GLY A 94 -8.01 -4.60 2.58
C GLY A 94 -8.95 -5.52 3.39
N LEU A 95 -8.37 -6.48 4.11
CA LEU A 95 -9.14 -7.45 4.91
C LEU A 95 -9.79 -6.80 6.14
N GLU A 96 -9.12 -5.85 6.79
CA GLU A 96 -9.65 -5.05 7.91
C GLU A 96 -10.90 -4.26 7.46
N GLY A 97 -10.83 -3.61 6.29
CA GLY A 97 -11.96 -2.90 5.70
C GLY A 97 -13.12 -3.82 5.34
N ALA A 98 -12.85 -4.95 4.67
CA ALA A 98 -13.86 -5.95 4.35
C ALA A 98 -14.53 -6.53 5.61
N HIS A 99 -13.73 -6.81 6.65
CA HIS A 99 -14.24 -7.25 7.95
C HIS A 99 -15.13 -6.19 8.61
N PHE A 100 -14.75 -4.91 8.57
CA PHE A 100 -15.59 -3.82 9.07
C PHE A 100 -16.92 -3.75 8.32
N VAL A 101 -16.91 -3.79 6.99
CA VAL A 101 -18.14 -3.75 6.17
C VAL A 101 -19.07 -4.89 6.53
N LYS A 102 -18.55 -6.10 6.76
CA LYS A 102 -19.36 -7.27 7.08
C LYS A 102 -19.87 -7.28 8.53
N SER A 103 -19.05 -6.86 9.49
CA SER A 103 -19.29 -7.08 10.92
C SER A 103 -19.61 -5.82 11.73
N GLY A 104 -19.36 -4.64 11.17
CA GLY A 104 -19.38 -3.35 11.87
C GLY A 104 -18.23 -3.15 12.86
N LYS A 105 -17.25 -4.04 12.90
CA LYS A 105 -16.13 -3.99 13.86
C LYS A 105 -14.82 -3.75 13.12
N LEU A 106 -14.16 -2.64 13.45
CA LEU A 106 -12.83 -2.36 12.94
C LEU A 106 -11.82 -3.06 13.84
N VAL A 107 -10.93 -3.84 13.23
CA VAL A 107 -9.86 -4.56 13.92
C VAL A 107 -8.54 -4.18 13.27
N SER A 108 -7.45 -4.26 14.03
CA SER A 108 -6.09 -4.23 13.45
C SER A 108 -5.58 -5.65 13.39
N LEU A 109 -5.36 -6.16 12.18
CA LEU A 109 -4.78 -7.47 11.91
C LEU A 109 -3.25 -7.41 11.99
N SER A 110 -2.61 -8.59 11.99
CA SER A 110 -1.16 -8.72 12.13
C SER A 110 -0.48 -8.88 10.78
N GLU A 111 0.21 -7.84 10.33
CA GLU A 111 1.09 -7.92 9.16
C GLU A 111 2.23 -8.90 9.42
N GLN A 112 2.73 -8.96 10.65
CA GLN A 112 3.85 -9.83 11.04
C GLN A 112 3.49 -11.31 10.87
N GLN A 113 2.24 -11.70 11.13
CA GLN A 113 1.79 -13.07 10.86
C GLN A 113 1.91 -13.42 9.38
N LEU A 114 1.58 -12.49 8.47
CA LEU A 114 1.76 -12.72 7.04
C LEU A 114 3.25 -12.80 6.70
N VAL A 115 4.06 -11.87 7.21
CA VAL A 115 5.51 -11.84 7.00
C VAL A 115 6.18 -13.15 7.44
N ASP A 116 5.77 -13.72 8.57
CA ASP A 116 6.39 -14.91 9.16
C ASP A 116 5.86 -16.22 8.56
N CYS A 117 4.57 -16.28 8.20
CA CYS A 117 3.88 -17.54 7.92
C CYS A 117 3.43 -17.71 6.45
N SER A 118 3.25 -16.62 5.70
CA SER A 118 2.85 -16.71 4.30
C SER A 118 4.09 -16.96 3.44
N THR A 119 4.41 -18.23 3.18
CA THR A 119 5.62 -18.62 2.45
C THR A 119 5.34 -19.14 1.03
N SER A 120 4.07 -19.24 0.64
CA SER A 120 3.65 -19.72 -0.68
C SER A 120 3.64 -18.56 -1.69
N GLY A 121 4.81 -18.21 -2.22
CA GLY A 121 4.96 -17.12 -3.19
C GLY A 121 5.23 -15.75 -2.55
N ASN A 122 5.30 -15.67 -1.22
CA ASN A 122 5.76 -14.50 -0.47
C ASN A 122 7.04 -14.85 0.30
N TYR A 123 7.86 -13.84 0.58
CA TYR A 123 9.23 -14.00 1.05
C TYR A 123 9.54 -13.07 2.24
N GLY A 124 8.55 -12.82 3.10
CA GLY A 124 8.67 -11.91 4.24
C GLY A 124 9.10 -10.50 3.81
N CYS A 125 10.18 -9.98 4.41
CA CYS A 125 10.76 -8.69 4.04
C CYS A 125 11.42 -8.65 2.65
N ASN A 126 11.61 -9.78 1.99
CA ASN A 126 12.13 -9.83 0.62
C ASN A 126 11.02 -9.75 -0.44
N GLY A 127 9.79 -9.47 -0.01
CA GLY A 127 8.68 -9.14 -0.88
C GLY A 127 7.63 -10.24 -1.08
N GLY A 128 6.52 -9.86 -1.72
CA GLY A 128 5.34 -10.70 -1.92
C GLY A 128 4.28 -10.05 -2.82
N TRP A 129 3.15 -10.72 -3.01
CA TRP A 129 2.09 -10.30 -3.94
C TRP A 129 0.64 -10.60 -3.48
N GLN A 130 0.42 -10.82 -2.19
CA GLN A 130 -0.91 -11.14 -1.64
C GLN A 130 -1.94 -10.00 -1.72
#